data_AF-A0A9W9K359-F1
#
_entry.id   AF-A0A9W9K359-F1
#
_cell.length_a   1.000
_cell.length_b   1.000
_cell.length_c   1.000
_cell.angle_alpha   90.00
_cell.angle_beta   90.00
_cell.angle_gamma   90.00
#
_symmetry.space_group_name_H-M   'P 1'
#
loop_
_entity.id
_entity.type
_entity.pdbx_description
1 polymer ?
#
loop_
_entity_poly.entity_id
_entity_poly.type
_entity_poly.pdbx_seq_one_letter_code
_entity_poly.pdbx_strand_id
1 'polypeptide(L)'
;MRFTLVLSAAVSLGSALVIPEEKVLVSLAEEDNIAFDGYGKTGLVVDDTVDPEDTQNEASDAESWWTMMILMIKSDQGSVLDTGLDLLGIGAKMDNSVDITQDDDDNEDDDSDGHDEDDKDDDENDEDDENDEDERDPPDHPHPHPHPHPGPRRPCPRPELCQTDHTLWGLLTESASTTRLADLLADDHKLIKLLNSSAANHTVFAPTDRALARLPRERDGPSRKVLSAMLRYHIMPGWMPIDEFKGHQTLPTALNESALGQNLAQRVLVTADWGEVVLNRGSRVVAADIAGTNGLIHRIDTPLIPPPSTHTLLDLDPAQFSTFALGLHRTKLDSHIDPPHRHGGTTFVPTNEAFRRLGPHTNAFLFSPQGEPCLRALLQYHLVPERTLYSDVLYMTHGRQENLVFEDKKGERHSSVHVELPTLLKGRALAVDVSRKKEGKGGASVRMRVNGFERVVGPDVLARDGTLHVLDRVLIPPKNVKGAEEAEGEELTLGELKERLLGGVPGDGMGHGEL
;
A
#
# COMPACT_ATOMS: atom_id res chain seq x y z
N MET A 1 -42.25 -30.16 -2.66
CA MET A 1 -41.17 -29.18 -2.95
C MET A 1 -41.69 -27.78 -2.68
N ARG A 2 -40.82 -26.88 -2.20
CA ARG A 2 -41.06 -25.46 -1.85
C ARG A 2 -42.09 -25.22 -0.73
N PHE A 3 -41.69 -24.42 0.25
CA PHE A 3 -42.46 -24.07 1.45
C PHE A 3 -43.16 -22.72 1.28
N THR A 4 -44.30 -22.58 1.92
CA THR A 4 -44.89 -21.30 2.30
C THR A 4 -44.09 -20.62 3.41
N LEU A 5 -44.06 -19.29 3.45
CA LEU A 5 -44.30 -18.56 4.69
C LEU A 5 -44.76 -17.13 4.41
N VAL A 6 -45.94 -16.80 4.95
CA VAL A 6 -46.40 -15.42 5.22
C VAL A 6 -46.42 -15.30 6.73
N LEU A 7 -45.93 -14.19 7.28
CA LEU A 7 -46.13 -13.85 8.69
C LEU A 7 -46.28 -12.34 8.87
N SER A 8 -46.92 -11.93 9.96
CA SER A 8 -47.21 -10.53 10.29
C SER A 8 -47.31 -10.32 11.80
N ALA A 9 -47.16 -9.07 12.24
CA ALA A 9 -47.43 -8.57 13.59
C ALA A 9 -46.50 -9.06 14.73
N ALA A 10 -46.58 -8.40 15.88
CA ALA A 10 -45.59 -8.42 16.97
C ALA A 10 -46.21 -8.68 18.36
N VAL A 11 -45.41 -9.25 19.29
CA VAL A 11 -45.76 -9.55 20.70
C VAL A 11 -44.48 -9.60 21.56
N SER A 12 -44.39 -9.18 22.84
CA SER A 12 -45.01 -8.04 23.54
C SER A 12 -44.35 -7.85 24.94
N LEU A 13 -44.03 -6.59 25.31
CA LEU A 13 -43.88 -6.03 26.68
C LEU A 13 -42.92 -6.64 27.73
N GLY A 14 -42.23 -5.73 28.45
CA GLY A 14 -41.53 -5.97 29.72
C GLY A 14 -41.16 -4.63 30.40
N SER A 15 -41.83 -4.28 31.50
CA SER A 15 -41.82 -2.97 32.18
C SER A 15 -40.45 -2.59 32.81
N ALA A 16 -40.16 -1.35 33.26
CA ALA A 16 -41.00 -0.16 33.55
C ALA A 16 -40.15 1.15 33.57
N LEU A 17 -40.79 2.35 33.60
CA LEU A 17 -40.73 3.30 34.75
C LEU A 17 -41.36 4.69 34.42
N VAL A 18 -42.45 5.05 35.14
CA VAL A 18 -42.96 6.40 35.54
C VAL A 18 -43.04 7.58 34.54
N ILE A 19 -44.22 8.21 34.47
CA ILE A 19 -44.49 9.57 33.95
C ILE A 19 -45.05 10.45 35.10
N PRO A 20 -44.57 11.69 35.26
CA PRO A 20 -45.45 12.89 35.32
C PRO A 20 -44.81 14.11 34.59
N GLU A 21 -45.47 15.24 34.25
CA GLU A 21 -46.88 15.61 34.04
C GLU A 21 -46.92 16.86 33.12
N GLU A 22 -48.10 17.45 32.85
CA GLU A 22 -48.32 18.55 31.89
C GLU A 22 -47.90 19.99 32.35
N LYS A 23 -48.04 20.95 31.41
CA LYS A 23 -48.00 22.45 31.49
C LYS A 23 -46.63 23.05 31.11
N VAL A 24 -46.52 24.22 30.47
CA VAL A 24 -47.43 25.40 30.37
C VAL A 24 -47.67 25.85 28.91
N LEU A 25 -48.71 26.66 28.68
CA LEU A 25 -49.17 27.19 27.38
C LEU A 25 -48.78 28.67 27.10
N VAL A 26 -48.62 29.00 25.81
CA VAL A 26 -49.07 30.24 25.11
C VAL A 26 -48.27 31.57 25.24
N SER A 27 -48.39 32.38 24.16
CA SER A 27 -48.04 33.81 23.96
C SER A 27 -46.56 34.14 23.67
N LEU A 28 -46.17 34.98 22.70
CA LEU A 28 -46.82 35.62 21.50
C LEU A 28 -45.81 35.51 20.31
N ALA A 29 -46.12 35.47 19.01
CA ALA A 29 -47.22 35.98 18.17
C ALA A 29 -47.12 37.46 17.71
N GLU A 30 -47.52 37.69 16.44
CA GLU A 30 -47.44 38.93 15.62
C GLU A 30 -46.01 39.41 15.26
N GLU A 31 -45.63 39.83 14.04
CA GLU A 31 -46.16 39.88 12.64
C GLU A 31 -44.93 39.96 11.69
N ASP A 32 -44.88 39.65 10.39
CA ASP A 32 -45.58 38.70 9.47
C ASP A 32 -44.65 38.55 8.21
N ASN A 33 -44.93 38.40 6.90
CA ASN A 33 -46.11 38.34 6.02
C ASN A 33 -45.72 37.76 4.61
N ILE A 34 -46.68 37.22 3.83
CA ILE A 34 -46.65 36.88 2.37
C ILE A 34 -45.57 35.89 1.85
N ALA A 35 -45.88 34.85 1.05
CA ALA A 35 -47.13 34.15 0.72
C ALA A 35 -46.80 32.78 0.08
N PHE A 36 -47.79 31.91 -0.11
CA PHE A 36 -47.66 30.63 -0.81
C PHE A 36 -48.86 30.43 -1.76
N ASP A 37 -48.61 30.28 -3.05
CA ASP A 37 -49.60 29.85 -4.05
C ASP A 37 -49.15 28.56 -4.77
N GLY A 38 -50.02 27.98 -5.59
CA GLY A 38 -49.90 26.59 -6.03
C GLY A 38 -50.11 26.34 -7.52
N TYR A 39 -49.62 25.17 -7.96
CA TYR A 39 -49.77 24.58 -9.30
C TYR A 39 -49.08 25.31 -10.48
N GLY A 40 -47.82 24.93 -10.71
CA GLY A 40 -47.10 25.20 -11.96
C GLY A 40 -46.21 24.02 -12.37
N LYS A 41 -46.70 23.12 -13.23
CA LYS A 41 -45.87 22.06 -13.84
C LYS A 41 -45.08 22.61 -15.03
N THR A 42 -43.76 22.52 -14.98
CA THR A 42 -42.90 22.40 -16.18
C THR A 42 -41.90 21.29 -15.91
N GLY A 43 -42.01 20.17 -16.64
CA GLY A 43 -41.12 19.02 -16.44
C GLY A 43 -39.76 19.23 -17.09
N LEU A 44 -38.70 18.71 -16.44
CA LEU A 44 -37.50 18.34 -17.19
C LEU A 44 -37.81 17.11 -18.04
N VAL A 45 -37.30 17.10 -19.28
CA VAL A 45 -37.18 15.86 -20.05
C VAL A 45 -35.97 15.12 -19.49
N VAL A 46 -36.19 13.90 -19.00
CA VAL A 46 -35.12 12.94 -18.73
C VAL A 46 -34.84 12.18 -20.02
N ASP A 47 -33.58 11.98 -20.35
CA ASP A 47 -33.15 11.15 -21.48
C ASP A 47 -32.89 9.74 -20.95
N ASP A 48 -33.87 8.84 -21.10
CA ASP A 48 -33.93 7.54 -20.42
C ASP A 48 -32.98 6.48 -21.04
N THR A 49 -31.65 6.68 -20.92
CA THR A 49 -30.65 5.63 -21.19
C THR A 49 -29.48 5.63 -20.19
N VAL A 50 -29.76 5.41 -18.90
CA VAL A 50 -28.75 4.97 -17.91
C VAL A 50 -29.37 3.88 -17.04
N ASP A 51 -28.66 2.77 -16.86
CA ASP A 51 -29.14 1.62 -16.07
C ASP A 51 -28.94 1.90 -14.57
N PRO A 52 -29.96 1.75 -13.70
CA PRO A 52 -29.86 2.16 -12.30
C PRO A 52 -28.81 1.42 -11.46
N GLU A 53 -28.31 0.25 -11.88
CA GLU A 53 -27.31 -0.51 -11.11
C GLU A 53 -25.91 0.16 -11.10
N ASP A 54 -25.48 0.84 -12.17
CA ASP A 54 -24.18 1.54 -12.21
C ASP A 54 -24.09 2.69 -11.19
N THR A 55 -25.23 3.32 -10.88
CA THR A 55 -25.28 4.53 -10.03
C THR A 55 -24.91 4.28 -8.56
N GLN A 56 -24.90 3.02 -8.10
CA GLN A 56 -24.54 2.68 -6.72
C GLN A 56 -23.03 2.54 -6.52
N ASN A 57 -22.29 2.09 -7.54
CA ASN A 57 -20.83 2.00 -7.48
C ASN A 57 -20.17 3.38 -7.64
N GLU A 58 -20.64 4.22 -8.58
CA GLU A 58 -20.17 5.62 -8.69
C GLU A 58 -20.36 6.40 -7.37
N ALA A 59 -21.40 6.08 -6.58
CA ALA A 59 -21.64 6.69 -5.28
C ALA A 59 -20.64 6.22 -4.21
N SER A 60 -20.41 4.91 -4.11
CA SER A 60 -19.45 4.30 -3.16
C SER A 60 -18.06 4.93 -3.27
N ASP A 61 -17.49 4.92 -4.48
CA ASP A 61 -16.08 5.26 -4.67
C ASP A 61 -15.83 6.77 -4.59
N ALA A 62 -16.84 7.58 -4.94
CA ALA A 62 -16.80 9.01 -4.74
C ALA A 62 -16.69 9.39 -3.25
N GLU A 63 -17.49 8.81 -2.36
CA GLU A 63 -17.47 9.13 -0.93
C GLU A 63 -16.16 8.68 -0.25
N SER A 64 -15.57 7.58 -0.72
CA SER A 64 -14.22 7.14 -0.32
C SER A 64 -13.15 8.19 -0.67
N TRP A 65 -13.19 8.73 -1.89
CA TRP A 65 -12.26 9.78 -2.34
C TRP A 65 -12.38 11.08 -1.51
N TRP A 66 -13.61 11.52 -1.22
CA TRP A 66 -13.84 12.70 -0.38
C TRP A 66 -13.34 12.52 1.04
N THR A 67 -13.56 11.35 1.62
CA THR A 67 -13.08 11.02 2.96
C THR A 67 -11.55 11.16 3.03
N MET A 68 -10.82 10.58 2.07
CA MET A 68 -9.35 10.72 1.98
C MET A 68 -8.88 12.17 1.81
N MET A 69 -9.52 12.96 0.93
CA MET A 69 -9.18 14.38 0.77
C MET A 69 -9.41 15.18 2.06
N ILE A 70 -10.55 14.99 2.72
CA ILE A 70 -10.90 15.67 3.97
C ILE A 70 -9.90 15.30 5.08
N LEU A 71 -9.46 14.05 5.16
CA LEU A 71 -8.44 13.59 6.11
C LEU A 71 -7.08 14.26 5.85
N MET A 72 -6.67 14.41 4.59
CA MET A 72 -5.43 15.15 4.26
C MET A 72 -5.51 16.63 4.68
N ILE A 73 -6.65 17.28 4.47
CA ILE A 73 -6.89 18.67 4.88
C ILE A 73 -6.83 18.79 6.41
N LYS A 74 -7.52 17.91 7.14
CA LYS A 74 -7.49 17.84 8.62
C LYS A 74 -6.10 17.54 9.18
N SER A 75 -5.31 16.72 8.49
CA SER A 75 -3.95 16.35 8.88
C SER A 75 -2.96 17.51 8.74
N ASP A 76 -3.00 18.25 7.62
CA ASP A 76 -2.13 19.44 7.42
C ASP A 76 -2.51 20.60 8.37
N GLN A 77 -3.77 20.63 8.85
CA GLN A 77 -4.24 21.53 9.91
C GLN A 77 -3.95 21.04 11.35
N GLY A 78 -3.33 19.87 11.52
CA GLY A 78 -2.91 19.35 12.83
C GLY A 78 -4.03 18.78 13.73
N SER A 79 -5.22 18.52 13.17
CA SER A 79 -6.45 18.21 13.94
C SER A 79 -6.71 16.73 14.22
N VAL A 80 -5.75 15.84 13.94
CA VAL A 80 -5.99 14.37 13.86
C VAL A 80 -6.02 13.66 15.22
N LEU A 81 -5.57 14.29 16.31
CA LEU A 81 -5.41 13.63 17.63
C LEU A 81 -6.72 13.38 18.41
N ASP A 82 -7.90 13.74 17.88
CA ASP A 82 -9.16 13.72 18.65
C ASP A 82 -10.35 13.04 17.91
N THR A 83 -10.16 12.51 16.70
CA THR A 83 -11.27 11.98 15.87
C THR A 83 -11.41 10.46 15.79
N GLY A 84 -10.56 9.70 16.49
CA GLY A 84 -10.59 8.22 16.46
C GLY A 84 -11.69 7.55 17.29
N LEU A 85 -12.34 8.28 18.20
CA LEU A 85 -13.33 7.74 19.15
C LEU A 85 -14.79 8.16 18.83
N ASP A 86 -15.01 9.43 18.47
CA ASP A 86 -16.36 9.97 18.27
C ASP A 86 -17.06 9.51 16.98
N LEU A 87 -16.34 8.88 16.04
CA LEU A 87 -16.91 8.37 14.78
C LEU A 87 -17.50 6.95 14.87
N LEU A 88 -17.30 6.22 15.98
CA LEU A 88 -17.79 4.83 16.13
C LEU A 88 -18.74 4.60 17.32
N GLY A 89 -18.88 5.56 18.25
CA GLY A 89 -19.98 5.55 19.24
C GLY A 89 -19.99 4.42 20.29
N ILE A 90 -18.93 3.61 20.39
CA ILE A 90 -18.82 2.49 21.35
C ILE A 90 -17.91 2.89 22.52
N GLY A 91 -18.49 3.61 23.48
CA GLY A 91 -17.83 3.92 24.76
C GLY A 91 -18.04 2.81 25.80
N ALA A 92 -17.20 1.78 25.81
CA ALA A 92 -17.29 0.65 26.74
C ALA A 92 -15.94 0.32 27.41
N LYS A 93 -15.76 0.84 28.62
CA LYS A 93 -14.62 0.62 29.53
C LYS A 93 -14.84 -0.63 30.40
N MET A 94 -13.85 -1.52 30.54
CA MET A 94 -13.57 -2.29 31.79
C MET A 94 -12.28 -3.13 31.72
N ASP A 95 -11.81 -3.56 32.90
CA ASP A 95 -10.48 -4.11 33.20
C ASP A 95 -10.46 -5.64 33.40
N ASN A 96 -9.26 -6.18 33.70
CA ASN A 96 -8.95 -7.49 34.32
C ASN A 96 -9.13 -8.79 33.49
N SER A 97 -8.47 -9.93 33.80
CA SER A 97 -7.18 -10.22 34.47
C SER A 97 -6.95 -11.75 34.58
N VAL A 98 -5.69 -12.22 34.58
CA VAL A 98 -5.21 -13.46 35.28
C VAL A 98 -5.71 -14.83 34.73
N ASP A 99 -5.03 -15.99 34.88
CA ASP A 99 -3.59 -16.39 34.86
C ASP A 99 -3.48 -17.94 34.99
N ILE A 100 -2.44 -18.60 34.45
CA ILE A 100 -1.84 -19.93 34.87
C ILE A 100 -2.77 -21.20 34.89
N THR A 101 -2.41 -22.50 34.91
CA THR A 101 -1.21 -23.41 34.73
C THR A 101 -1.56 -24.42 33.59
N GLN A 102 -0.69 -25.12 32.83
CA GLN A 102 0.38 -26.12 33.09
C GLN A 102 -0.07 -27.53 33.55
N ASP A 103 0.90 -28.47 33.46
CA ASP A 103 1.00 -29.83 34.03
C ASP A 103 0.50 -30.98 33.11
N ASP A 104 1.19 -32.12 32.86
CA ASP A 104 2.61 -32.53 33.05
C ASP A 104 2.87 -33.91 32.34
N ASP A 105 4.11 -34.45 32.39
CA ASP A 105 4.54 -35.88 32.23
C ASP A 105 4.41 -36.59 30.82
N ASP A 106 5.20 -37.61 30.40
CA ASP A 106 6.45 -38.22 30.91
C ASP A 106 7.19 -39.13 29.87
N ASN A 107 8.46 -39.46 30.17
CA ASN A 107 9.22 -40.73 29.95
C ASN A 107 9.71 -41.32 28.59
N GLU A 108 10.94 -41.91 28.71
CA GLU A 108 11.52 -43.21 28.25
C GLU A 108 11.36 -43.72 26.79
N ASP A 109 12.29 -44.46 26.14
CA ASP A 109 13.77 -44.68 26.08
C ASP A 109 13.99 -45.70 24.90
N ASP A 110 15.13 -46.30 24.49
CA ASP A 110 16.53 -46.48 24.93
C ASP A 110 17.43 -46.84 23.68
N ASP A 111 18.71 -47.21 23.88
CA ASP A 111 19.64 -47.97 23.01
C ASP A 111 20.21 -47.34 21.67
N SER A 112 21.30 -47.82 21.04
CA SER A 112 22.62 -48.37 21.50
C SER A 112 23.56 -48.73 20.30
N ASP A 113 24.87 -48.43 20.42
CA ASP A 113 26.09 -49.02 19.83
C ASP A 113 26.32 -49.30 18.30
N GLY A 114 27.61 -49.21 17.89
CA GLY A 114 28.18 -49.52 16.55
C GLY A 114 29.05 -48.36 15.99
N HIS A 115 30.39 -48.36 15.86
CA HIS A 115 31.40 -49.35 15.37
C HIS A 115 31.18 -49.74 13.89
N ASP A 116 32.12 -49.64 12.94
CA ASP A 116 33.56 -49.25 12.99
C ASP A 116 34.09 -48.58 11.69
N GLU A 117 35.15 -47.79 11.87
CA GLU A 117 36.41 -47.54 11.11
C GLU A 117 36.54 -47.53 9.55
N ASP A 118 37.66 -46.89 9.16
CA ASP A 118 38.54 -47.05 7.98
C ASP A 118 38.32 -46.31 6.63
N ASP A 119 39.39 -45.57 6.29
CA ASP A 119 40.09 -45.45 4.99
C ASP A 119 39.45 -44.81 3.74
N LYS A 120 40.22 -44.17 2.84
CA LYS A 120 41.49 -43.40 2.84
C LYS A 120 41.81 -43.10 1.35
N ASP A 121 42.51 -41.99 1.06
CA ASP A 121 43.41 -41.79 -0.10
C ASP A 121 42.77 -41.96 -1.53
N ASP A 122 43.29 -41.48 -2.66
CA ASP A 122 44.23 -40.37 -2.99
C ASP A 122 43.96 -39.93 -4.47
N ASP A 123 44.98 -39.45 -5.18
CA ASP A 123 45.10 -39.07 -6.62
C ASP A 123 44.58 -37.65 -6.98
N GLU A 124 45.39 -36.69 -7.48
CA GLU A 124 46.46 -36.65 -8.52
C GLU A 124 45.92 -36.68 -9.97
N ASN A 125 46.48 -35.98 -10.99
CA ASN A 125 47.51 -34.92 -11.04
C ASN A 125 47.37 -34.07 -12.35
N ASP A 126 48.49 -33.51 -12.85
CA ASP A 126 48.78 -32.96 -14.20
C ASP A 126 48.50 -31.44 -14.35
N GLU A 127 49.52 -30.58 -14.22
CA GLU A 127 50.57 -30.22 -15.22
C GLU A 127 50.01 -29.35 -16.38
N ASP A 128 50.24 -28.04 -16.43
CA ASP A 128 51.48 -27.25 -16.64
C ASP A 128 51.72 -26.92 -18.13
N ASP A 129 51.86 -25.63 -18.48
CA ASP A 129 52.96 -25.14 -19.36
C ASP A 129 53.08 -23.60 -19.44
N GLU A 130 54.29 -23.17 -19.80
CA GLU A 130 54.91 -21.85 -19.53
C GLU A 130 54.44 -20.60 -20.32
N ASN A 131 54.59 -19.44 -19.64
CA ASN A 131 55.07 -18.12 -20.08
C ASN A 131 55.21 -17.72 -21.57
N ASP A 132 54.91 -16.44 -21.85
CA ASP A 132 55.82 -15.57 -22.63
C ASP A 132 55.64 -14.08 -22.22
N GLU A 133 56.63 -13.20 -22.47
CA GLU A 133 56.82 -11.93 -21.72
C GLU A 133 56.32 -10.60 -22.36
N ASP A 134 56.07 -9.62 -21.48
CA ASP A 134 56.14 -8.15 -21.59
C ASP A 134 55.95 -7.43 -22.96
N GLU A 135 54.90 -6.59 -23.04
CA GLU A 135 55.04 -5.23 -23.61
C GLU A 135 54.14 -4.24 -22.85
N ARG A 136 54.63 -3.02 -22.55
CA ARG A 136 53.96 -2.05 -21.64
C ARG A 136 53.89 -0.65 -22.24
N ASP A 137 52.69 -0.07 -22.25
CA ASP A 137 52.44 1.34 -22.59
C ASP A 137 51.92 2.15 -21.39
N PRO A 138 52.04 3.50 -21.38
CA PRO A 138 51.84 4.35 -20.21
C PRO A 138 50.36 4.75 -19.94
N PRO A 139 50.04 5.24 -18.73
CA PRO A 139 48.67 5.59 -18.36
C PRO A 139 48.24 6.97 -18.86
N ASP A 140 47.10 7.02 -19.56
CA ASP A 140 46.50 8.26 -20.05
C ASP A 140 45.63 8.97 -18.99
N HIS A 141 45.54 10.30 -19.08
CA HIS A 141 44.84 11.14 -18.08
C HIS A 141 43.33 11.29 -18.35
N PRO A 142 42.49 11.52 -17.32
CA PRO A 142 41.04 11.44 -17.45
C PRO A 142 40.43 12.59 -18.27
N HIS A 143 39.69 12.24 -19.33
CA HIS A 143 38.83 13.17 -20.06
C HIS A 143 37.57 13.55 -19.24
N PRO A 144 37.07 14.80 -19.35
CA PRO A 144 35.85 15.23 -18.68
C PRO A 144 34.61 14.53 -19.27
N HIS A 145 33.72 14.04 -18.40
CA HIS A 145 32.48 13.39 -18.83
C HIS A 145 31.58 14.35 -19.64
N PRO A 146 31.05 13.93 -20.81
CA PRO A 146 30.06 14.71 -21.52
C PRO A 146 28.73 14.75 -20.76
N HIS A 147 28.05 15.89 -20.78
CA HIS A 147 26.69 16.00 -20.25
C HIS A 147 25.71 15.10 -21.01
N PRO A 148 24.65 14.57 -20.36
CA PRO A 148 23.68 13.71 -21.02
C PRO A 148 22.95 14.47 -22.12
N HIS A 149 23.15 14.05 -23.37
CA HIS A 149 22.36 14.53 -24.51
C HIS A 149 20.89 14.08 -24.36
N PRO A 150 19.91 14.91 -24.76
CA PRO A 150 18.53 14.47 -24.83
C PRO A 150 18.41 13.33 -25.84
N GLY A 151 17.88 12.19 -25.40
CA GLY A 151 17.71 11.02 -26.25
C GLY A 151 16.77 11.26 -27.44
N PRO A 152 16.85 10.44 -28.50
CA PRO A 152 15.98 10.58 -29.66
C PRO A 152 14.50 10.51 -29.25
N ARG A 153 13.68 11.41 -29.80
CA ARG A 153 12.22 11.43 -29.56
C ARG A 153 11.63 10.07 -29.95
N ARG A 154 11.00 9.36 -29.00
CA ARG A 154 10.25 8.14 -29.31
C ARG A 154 9.15 8.46 -30.34
N PRO A 155 8.90 7.61 -31.34
CA PRO A 155 7.76 7.77 -32.24
C PRO A 155 6.45 7.84 -31.46
N CYS A 156 5.53 8.70 -31.90
CA CYS A 156 4.28 8.90 -31.18
C CYS A 156 3.33 7.69 -31.36
N PRO A 157 2.65 7.19 -30.31
CA PRO A 157 1.83 5.97 -30.40
C PRO A 157 0.72 6.03 -31.45
N ARG A 158 0.15 7.22 -31.71
CA ARG A 158 -0.97 7.43 -32.64
C ARG A 158 -0.70 8.68 -33.48
N PRO A 159 0.02 8.60 -34.62
CA PRO A 159 0.48 9.77 -35.38
C PRO A 159 -0.62 10.78 -35.76
N GLU A 160 -1.87 10.34 -35.88
CA GLU A 160 -3.04 11.18 -36.13
C GLU A 160 -3.38 12.14 -34.97
N LEU A 161 -3.08 11.76 -33.72
CA LEU A 161 -3.29 12.59 -32.52
C LEU A 161 -2.10 13.49 -32.17
N CYS A 162 -0.97 13.32 -32.87
CA CYS A 162 0.32 13.92 -32.48
C CYS A 162 0.75 15.09 -33.38
N GLN A 163 -0.20 15.71 -34.08
CA GLN A 163 0.03 16.86 -34.98
C GLN A 163 -0.07 18.20 -34.22
N THR A 164 0.31 18.23 -32.94
CA THR A 164 0.20 19.40 -32.08
C THR A 164 1.57 20.04 -31.85
N ASP A 165 1.68 21.35 -32.12
CA ASP A 165 2.87 22.15 -31.78
C ASP A 165 2.85 22.65 -30.31
N HIS A 166 1.88 22.19 -29.52
CA HIS A 166 1.59 22.67 -28.17
C HIS A 166 2.40 21.90 -27.12
N THR A 167 2.72 22.54 -26.01
CA THR A 167 3.27 21.86 -24.82
C THR A 167 2.15 21.21 -24.01
N LEU A 168 2.51 20.34 -23.06
CA LEU A 168 1.56 19.81 -22.07
C LEU A 168 0.77 20.94 -21.37
N TRP A 169 1.43 22.05 -21.05
CA TRP A 169 0.76 23.22 -20.49
C TRP A 169 -0.26 23.85 -21.45
N GLY A 170 0.11 24.05 -22.72
CA GLY A 170 -0.81 24.56 -23.76
C GLY A 170 -2.05 23.69 -23.90
N LEU A 171 -1.85 22.37 -24.08
CA LEU A 171 -2.94 21.39 -24.20
C LEU A 171 -3.89 21.38 -22.99
N LEU A 172 -3.38 21.55 -21.77
CA LEU A 172 -4.19 21.64 -20.55
C LEU A 172 -5.01 22.94 -20.49
N THR A 173 -4.47 24.06 -20.96
CA THR A 173 -5.15 25.37 -20.98
C THR A 173 -6.16 25.53 -22.12
N GLU A 174 -5.95 24.85 -23.25
CA GLU A 174 -6.82 24.93 -24.44
C GLU A 174 -7.95 23.88 -24.41
N SER A 175 -7.77 22.79 -23.65
CA SER A 175 -8.82 21.78 -23.43
C SER A 175 -9.95 22.33 -22.57
N ALA A 176 -11.14 22.48 -23.17
CA ALA A 176 -12.41 22.82 -22.53
C ALA A 176 -12.94 21.74 -21.55
N SER A 177 -12.08 20.84 -21.08
CA SER A 177 -12.41 19.71 -20.20
C SER A 177 -11.41 19.48 -19.06
N THR A 178 -10.41 20.36 -18.96
CA THR A 178 -9.35 20.42 -17.93
C THR A 178 -9.17 21.85 -17.40
N THR A 179 -10.19 22.70 -17.56
CA THR A 179 -10.15 24.12 -17.18
C THR A 179 -9.91 24.31 -15.68
N ARG A 180 -10.53 23.47 -14.84
CA ARG A 180 -10.34 23.45 -13.38
C ARG A 180 -8.95 22.96 -12.98
N LEU A 181 -8.30 22.14 -13.80
CA LEU A 181 -6.92 21.70 -13.56
C LEU A 181 -5.94 22.82 -13.93
N ALA A 182 -6.19 23.56 -15.02
CA ALA A 182 -5.45 24.75 -15.39
C ALA A 182 -5.57 25.85 -14.31
N ASP A 183 -6.77 26.09 -13.76
CA ASP A 183 -6.98 26.99 -12.60
C ASP A 183 -6.06 26.61 -11.42
N LEU A 184 -6.06 25.33 -11.01
CA LEU A 184 -5.29 24.86 -9.85
C LEU A 184 -3.76 24.92 -10.08
N LEU A 185 -3.32 24.83 -11.33
CA LEU A 185 -1.90 24.95 -11.72
C LEU A 185 -1.42 26.40 -11.86
N ALA A 186 -2.32 27.37 -12.07
CA ALA A 186 -2.00 28.78 -12.38
C ALA A 186 -1.03 29.42 -11.36
N ASP A 187 -1.22 29.10 -10.08
CA ASP A 187 -0.41 29.63 -8.97
C ASP A 187 0.89 28.83 -8.69
N ASP A 188 1.14 27.69 -9.34
CA ASP A 188 2.41 26.95 -9.21
C ASP A 188 3.29 27.14 -10.45
N HIS A 189 3.98 28.29 -10.50
CA HIS A 189 4.95 28.60 -11.54
C HIS A 189 6.06 27.55 -11.72
N LYS A 190 6.33 26.68 -10.72
CA LYS A 190 7.30 25.59 -10.87
C LYS A 190 6.71 24.44 -11.69
N LEU A 191 5.43 24.11 -11.46
CA LEU A 191 4.71 23.13 -12.26
C LEU A 191 4.40 23.64 -13.67
N ILE A 192 4.00 24.90 -13.84
CA ILE A 192 3.87 25.51 -15.19
C ILE A 192 5.20 25.45 -15.94
N LYS A 193 6.32 25.79 -15.29
CA LYS A 193 7.66 25.69 -15.90
C LYS A 193 8.03 24.25 -16.27
N LEU A 194 7.64 23.26 -15.45
CA LEU A 194 7.84 21.84 -15.75
C LEU A 194 7.04 21.42 -17.00
N LEU A 195 5.74 21.70 -17.02
CA LEU A 195 4.80 21.33 -18.07
C LEU A 195 4.99 22.10 -19.39
N ASN A 196 5.67 23.25 -19.35
CA ASN A 196 6.03 24.04 -20.54
C ASN A 196 7.50 23.83 -20.98
N SER A 197 8.28 23.00 -20.28
CA SER A 197 9.69 22.75 -20.60
C SER A 197 9.84 21.60 -21.60
N SER A 198 10.58 21.84 -22.70
CA SER A 198 10.99 20.79 -23.64
C SER A 198 12.32 20.11 -23.28
N ALA A 199 12.84 20.32 -22.07
CA ALA A 199 14.13 19.76 -21.64
C ALA A 199 14.04 18.27 -21.22
N ALA A 200 12.84 17.82 -20.87
CA ALA A 200 12.52 16.42 -20.53
C ALA A 200 11.08 16.13 -20.98
N ASN A 201 10.77 14.86 -21.22
CA ASN A 201 9.40 14.42 -21.44
C ASN A 201 8.70 14.15 -20.11
N HIS A 202 7.41 14.45 -20.05
CA HIS A 202 6.54 14.13 -18.91
C HIS A 202 5.27 13.41 -19.36
N THR A 203 4.63 12.70 -18.44
CA THR A 203 3.32 12.08 -18.63
C THR A 203 2.39 12.60 -17.55
N VAL A 204 1.26 13.20 -17.94
CA VAL A 204 0.33 13.88 -17.01
C VAL A 204 -0.97 13.11 -16.91
N PHE A 205 -1.32 12.72 -15.69
CA PHE A 205 -2.65 12.24 -15.33
C PHE A 205 -3.54 13.47 -15.12
N ALA A 206 -4.40 13.81 -16.08
CA ALA A 206 -5.17 15.05 -16.09
C ALA A 206 -6.62 14.82 -15.62
N PRO A 207 -6.96 15.07 -14.34
CA PRO A 207 -8.34 14.98 -13.90
C PRO A 207 -9.24 15.94 -14.67
N THR A 208 -10.37 15.43 -15.12
CA THR A 208 -11.35 16.20 -15.89
C THR A 208 -12.08 17.23 -15.02
N ASP A 209 -12.77 18.16 -15.66
CA ASP A 209 -13.62 19.13 -14.95
C ASP A 209 -14.81 18.48 -14.22
N ARG A 210 -15.21 17.24 -14.58
CA ARG A 210 -16.13 16.39 -13.78
C ARG A 210 -15.41 15.84 -12.53
N ALA A 211 -14.19 15.34 -12.68
CA ALA A 211 -13.35 14.85 -11.59
C ALA A 211 -13.10 15.93 -10.50
N LEU A 212 -12.86 17.16 -10.94
CA LEU A 212 -12.62 18.34 -10.10
C LEU A 212 -13.91 19.12 -9.77
N ALA A 213 -15.11 18.59 -10.09
CA ALA A 213 -16.38 19.32 -9.92
C ALA A 213 -16.68 19.64 -8.45
N ARG A 214 -16.51 18.63 -7.59
CA ARG A 214 -16.80 18.63 -6.15
C ARG A 214 -15.62 19.15 -5.28
N LEU A 215 -14.43 19.38 -5.83
CA LEU A 215 -13.25 19.79 -5.04
C LEU A 215 -13.47 21.17 -4.40
N PRO A 216 -13.44 21.30 -3.05
CA PRO A 216 -13.63 22.59 -2.39
C PRO A 216 -12.52 23.58 -2.78
N ARG A 217 -12.91 24.84 -3.00
CA ARG A 217 -12.00 25.96 -3.32
C ARG A 217 -11.86 26.91 -2.12
N GLU A 218 -10.88 27.79 -2.21
CA GLU A 218 -10.65 28.89 -1.25
C GLU A 218 -10.48 28.40 0.20
N ARG A 219 -11.17 29.02 1.17
CA ARG A 219 -10.98 28.80 2.63
C ARG A 219 -11.18 27.33 3.04
N ASP A 220 -12.11 26.65 2.38
CA ASP A 220 -12.53 25.29 2.74
C ASP A 220 -11.84 24.21 1.86
N GLY A 221 -10.92 24.63 0.99
CA GLY A 221 -10.11 23.78 0.12
C GLY A 221 -8.78 23.32 0.73
N PRO A 222 -8.02 22.48 -0.01
CA PRO A 222 -6.70 22.03 0.42
C PRO A 222 -5.69 23.16 0.50
N SER A 223 -4.79 23.09 1.49
CA SER A 223 -3.69 24.05 1.63
C SER A 223 -2.81 24.05 0.38
N ARG A 224 -2.13 25.17 0.07
CA ARG A 224 -1.22 25.25 -1.10
C ARG A 224 -0.11 24.18 -1.07
N LYS A 225 0.26 23.69 0.12
CA LYS A 225 1.21 22.58 0.33
C LYS A 225 0.59 21.25 -0.11
N VAL A 226 -0.61 20.92 0.39
CA VAL A 226 -1.36 19.71 -0.01
C VAL A 226 -1.66 19.74 -1.51
N LEU A 227 -2.09 20.88 -2.05
CA LEU A 227 -2.40 21.03 -3.47
C LEU A 227 -1.15 20.88 -4.37
N SER A 228 0.00 21.50 -4.04
CA SER A 228 1.23 21.30 -4.83
C SER A 228 1.73 19.84 -4.75
N ALA A 229 1.53 19.15 -3.63
CA ALA A 229 1.83 17.72 -3.52
C ALA A 229 0.89 16.86 -4.40
N MET A 230 -0.42 17.10 -4.33
CA MET A 230 -1.43 16.45 -5.17
C MET A 230 -1.14 16.68 -6.67
N LEU A 231 -0.87 17.91 -7.11
CA LEU A 231 -0.60 18.23 -8.51
C LEU A 231 0.71 17.60 -9.03
N ARG A 232 1.73 17.41 -8.17
CA ARG A 232 2.94 16.67 -8.51
C ARG A 232 2.71 15.17 -8.66
N TYR A 233 1.83 14.61 -7.84
CA TYR A 233 1.46 13.19 -7.88
C TYR A 233 0.72 12.82 -9.18
N HIS A 234 0.10 13.81 -9.83
CA HIS A 234 -0.48 13.68 -11.17
C HIS A 234 0.55 13.74 -12.32
N ILE A 235 1.84 13.97 -12.05
CA ILE A 235 2.87 14.11 -13.10
C ILE A 235 3.90 13.00 -12.93
N MET A 236 4.12 12.20 -13.97
CA MET A 236 5.20 11.21 -14.06
C MET A 236 6.37 11.76 -14.89
N PRO A 237 7.63 11.62 -14.45
CA PRO A 237 8.80 11.84 -15.29
C PRO A 237 8.88 10.79 -16.42
N GLY A 238 9.14 11.23 -17.65
CA GLY A 238 9.27 10.36 -18.82
C GLY A 238 8.03 10.30 -19.71
N TRP A 239 8.16 9.55 -20.81
CA TRP A 239 7.13 9.36 -21.83
C TRP A 239 6.57 7.94 -21.71
N MET A 240 5.33 7.79 -21.26
CA MET A 240 4.68 6.49 -21.03
C MET A 240 3.35 6.39 -21.81
N PRO A 241 3.34 5.74 -22.98
CA PRO A 241 2.11 5.37 -23.70
C PRO A 241 1.24 4.43 -22.88
N ILE A 242 -0.08 4.47 -23.07
CA ILE A 242 -1.02 3.66 -22.27
C ILE A 242 -0.81 2.14 -22.43
N ASP A 243 -0.30 1.69 -23.58
CA ASP A 243 0.02 0.28 -23.80
C ASP A 243 1.28 -0.19 -23.04
N GLU A 244 2.20 0.71 -22.68
CA GLU A 244 3.36 0.36 -21.84
C GLU A 244 2.95 0.12 -20.37
N PHE A 245 1.79 0.63 -19.91
CA PHE A 245 1.31 0.46 -18.52
C PHE A 245 1.12 -1.01 -18.12
N LYS A 246 0.79 -1.89 -19.07
CA LYS A 246 0.65 -3.35 -18.87
C LYS A 246 1.97 -4.03 -18.48
N GLY A 247 3.10 -3.35 -18.67
CA GLY A 247 4.43 -3.76 -18.19
C GLY A 247 4.71 -3.38 -16.73
N HIS A 248 3.88 -2.53 -16.12
CA HIS A 248 4.08 -1.98 -14.78
C HIS A 248 2.97 -2.44 -13.81
N GLN A 249 3.26 -2.31 -12.52
CA GLN A 249 2.31 -2.47 -11.42
C GLN A 249 2.27 -1.18 -10.60
N THR A 250 3.38 -0.45 -10.53
CA THR A 250 3.42 0.91 -9.99
C THR A 250 4.23 1.84 -10.89
N LEU A 251 3.87 3.13 -10.92
CA LEU A 251 4.54 4.16 -11.72
C LEU A 251 5.07 5.29 -10.82
N PRO A 252 6.30 5.80 -11.04
CA PRO A 252 6.86 6.90 -10.25
C PRO A 252 6.22 8.24 -10.63
N THR A 253 6.09 9.14 -9.65
CA THR A 253 5.59 10.52 -9.87
C THR A 253 6.67 11.58 -9.62
N ALA A 254 6.33 12.85 -9.85
CA ALA A 254 7.13 14.02 -9.51
C ALA A 254 6.84 14.53 -8.08
N LEU A 255 5.98 13.83 -7.32
CA LEU A 255 5.92 13.97 -5.88
C LEU A 255 7.00 13.08 -5.28
N ASN A 256 7.96 13.69 -4.59
CA ASN A 256 8.95 12.97 -3.82
C ASN A 256 8.61 13.09 -2.33
N GLU A 257 8.75 12.00 -1.59
CA GLU A 257 8.45 11.93 -0.16
C GLU A 257 9.73 11.67 0.64
N SER A 258 10.01 12.51 1.63
CA SER A 258 11.15 12.30 2.54
C SER A 258 10.94 11.05 3.41
N ALA A 259 9.69 10.71 3.71
CA ALA A 259 9.32 9.57 4.53
C ALA A 259 9.48 8.21 3.81
N LEU A 260 9.72 8.18 2.49
CA LEU A 260 10.12 6.97 1.75
C LEU A 260 11.64 6.66 1.85
N GLY A 261 12.41 7.51 2.52
CA GLY A 261 13.87 7.47 2.54
C GLY A 261 14.47 8.32 1.42
N GLN A 262 15.30 9.30 1.80
CA GLN A 262 16.07 10.18 0.90
C GLN A 262 15.29 10.79 -0.30
N ASN A 263 14.04 11.23 -0.07
CA ASN A 263 13.27 11.98 -1.07
C ASN A 263 13.07 11.18 -2.38
N LEU A 264 12.72 9.91 -2.26
CA LEU A 264 12.33 9.04 -3.37
C LEU A 264 10.94 9.39 -3.92
N ALA A 265 10.67 9.01 -5.17
CA ALA A 265 9.41 9.27 -5.84
C ALA A 265 8.26 8.45 -5.20
N GLN A 266 7.21 9.14 -4.78
CA GLN A 266 5.93 8.53 -4.44
C GLN A 266 5.28 7.96 -5.70
N ARG A 267 4.59 6.83 -5.59
CA ARG A 267 4.20 5.99 -6.72
C ARG A 267 2.68 5.91 -6.86
N VAL A 268 2.20 5.65 -8.08
CA VAL A 268 0.79 5.40 -8.42
C VAL A 268 0.63 3.92 -8.75
N LEU A 269 -0.37 3.25 -8.18
CA LEU A 269 -0.68 1.85 -8.48
C LEU A 269 -1.39 1.76 -9.83
N VAL A 270 -0.97 0.84 -10.68
CA VAL A 270 -1.59 0.52 -11.97
C VAL A 270 -2.34 -0.80 -11.85
N THR A 271 -3.64 -0.76 -12.08
CA THR A 271 -4.51 -1.93 -12.16
C THR A 271 -5.26 -1.96 -13.48
N ALA A 272 -5.78 -3.12 -13.87
CA ALA A 272 -6.64 -3.27 -15.03
C ALA A 272 -8.02 -3.74 -14.58
N ASP A 273 -9.07 -3.06 -15.03
CA ASP A 273 -10.46 -3.34 -14.70
C ASP A 273 -11.28 -3.38 -16.00
N TRP A 274 -11.95 -4.52 -16.26
CA TRP A 274 -12.65 -4.83 -17.53
C TRP A 274 -11.87 -4.59 -18.84
N GLY A 275 -10.54 -4.40 -18.77
CA GLY A 275 -9.65 -4.10 -19.89
C GLY A 275 -9.18 -2.64 -19.96
N GLU A 276 -9.73 -1.76 -19.12
CA GLU A 276 -9.33 -0.37 -18.96
C GLU A 276 -8.26 -0.21 -17.89
N VAL A 277 -7.51 0.90 -17.94
CA VAL A 277 -6.47 1.21 -16.94
C VAL A 277 -7.10 1.99 -15.80
N VAL A 278 -6.97 1.45 -14.58
CA VAL A 278 -7.40 2.09 -13.34
C VAL A 278 -6.19 2.33 -12.45
N LEU A 279 -6.02 3.59 -12.06
CA LEU A 279 -4.96 4.09 -11.19
C LEU A 279 -5.47 4.16 -9.74
N ASN A 280 -4.61 3.81 -8.78
CA ASN A 280 -4.93 3.79 -7.34
C ASN A 280 -6.27 3.11 -6.97
N ARG A 281 -6.68 2.09 -7.75
CA ARG A 281 -7.93 1.33 -7.59
C ARG A 281 -9.25 2.12 -7.75
N GLY A 282 -9.21 3.39 -8.17
CA GLY A 282 -10.43 4.24 -8.29
C GLY A 282 -10.36 5.42 -9.26
N SER A 283 -9.32 5.51 -10.09
CA SER A 283 -9.11 6.58 -11.08
C SER A 283 -8.92 5.98 -12.47
N ARG A 284 -9.98 5.96 -13.28
CA ARG A 284 -10.03 5.34 -14.61
C ARG A 284 -9.46 6.28 -15.67
N VAL A 285 -8.65 5.76 -16.59
CA VAL A 285 -8.11 6.54 -17.71
C VAL A 285 -9.16 6.62 -18.83
N VAL A 286 -9.93 7.71 -18.85
CA VAL A 286 -11.06 7.93 -19.78
C VAL A 286 -10.65 8.46 -21.15
N ALA A 287 -9.42 8.98 -21.31
CA ALA A 287 -8.81 9.23 -22.62
C ALA A 287 -7.29 9.20 -22.50
N ALA A 288 -6.59 8.62 -23.48
CA ALA A 288 -5.18 8.29 -23.39
C ALA A 288 -4.36 8.72 -24.62
N ASP A 289 -3.04 8.75 -24.46
CA ASP A 289 -2.04 9.07 -25.50
C ASP A 289 -2.21 10.46 -26.16
N ILE A 290 -2.79 11.44 -25.45
CA ILE A 290 -2.96 12.81 -25.97
C ILE A 290 -1.59 13.48 -25.98
N ALA A 291 -0.98 13.62 -27.17
CA ALA A 291 0.42 14.00 -27.29
C ALA A 291 0.65 15.51 -27.43
N GLY A 292 1.66 16.00 -26.71
CA GLY A 292 2.24 17.32 -26.86
C GLY A 292 3.74 17.25 -27.14
N THR A 293 4.33 18.38 -27.53
CA THR A 293 5.74 18.51 -27.93
C THR A 293 6.77 18.07 -26.86
N ASN A 294 6.36 17.98 -25.59
CA ASN A 294 7.16 17.57 -24.44
C ASN A 294 6.50 16.47 -23.58
N GLY A 295 5.54 15.70 -24.11
CA GLY A 295 4.93 14.63 -23.31
C GLY A 295 3.61 14.05 -23.78
N LEU A 296 2.99 13.27 -22.89
CA LEU A 296 1.65 12.70 -23.04
C LEU A 296 0.71 13.17 -21.92
N ILE A 297 -0.59 13.27 -22.24
CA ILE A 297 -1.68 13.44 -21.27
C ILE A 297 -2.59 12.21 -21.33
N HIS A 298 -2.89 11.66 -20.15
CA HIS A 298 -3.92 10.65 -19.90
C HIS A 298 -4.98 11.29 -19.01
N ARG A 299 -6.20 11.50 -19.51
CA ARG A 299 -7.30 12.11 -18.75
C ARG A 299 -7.97 11.10 -17.83
N ILE A 300 -8.29 11.52 -16.61
CA ILE A 300 -8.87 10.66 -15.56
C ILE A 300 -10.20 11.20 -15.01
N ASP A 301 -11.08 10.30 -14.56
CA ASP A 301 -12.41 10.60 -14.01
C ASP A 301 -12.42 10.92 -12.50
N THR A 302 -11.49 10.36 -11.75
CA THR A 302 -11.22 10.66 -10.33
C THR A 302 -9.79 11.17 -10.16
N PRO A 303 -9.51 12.25 -9.40
CA PRO A 303 -8.15 12.74 -9.21
C PRO A 303 -7.32 11.86 -8.26
N LEU A 304 -6.01 11.80 -8.48
CA LEU A 304 -5.07 11.03 -7.65
C LEU A 304 -4.77 11.77 -6.32
N ILE A 305 -5.04 11.13 -5.19
CA ILE A 305 -4.53 11.57 -3.87
C ILE A 305 -3.21 10.83 -3.59
N PRO A 306 -2.15 11.51 -3.14
CA PRO A 306 -0.99 10.85 -2.54
C PRO A 306 -1.45 9.90 -1.42
N PRO A 307 -0.81 8.74 -1.21
CA PRO A 307 -1.23 7.87 -0.12
C PRO A 307 -1.02 8.54 1.26
N PRO A 308 -1.89 8.29 2.26
CA PRO A 308 -1.63 8.66 3.65
C PRO A 308 -0.56 7.74 4.26
N SER A 309 -0.16 8.01 5.50
CA SER A 309 0.86 7.25 6.23
C SER A 309 0.43 5.84 6.65
N THR A 310 1.40 4.96 6.91
CA THR A 310 1.16 3.55 7.28
C THR A 310 0.23 3.43 8.49
N HIS A 311 0.44 4.23 9.56
CA HIS A 311 -0.47 4.31 10.71
C HIS A 311 -1.91 4.63 10.29
N THR A 312 -2.09 5.72 9.55
CA THR A 312 -3.41 6.20 9.09
C THR A 312 -4.13 5.17 8.22
N LEU A 313 -3.43 4.35 7.43
CA LEU A 313 -4.06 3.29 6.63
C LEU A 313 -4.65 2.17 7.48
N LEU A 314 -4.07 1.88 8.64
CA LEU A 314 -4.62 0.90 9.59
C LEU A 314 -5.84 1.46 10.34
N ASP A 315 -5.79 2.74 10.72
CA ASP A 315 -6.89 3.43 11.43
C ASP A 315 -8.15 3.57 10.57
N LEU A 316 -8.00 3.66 9.24
CA LEU A 316 -9.12 3.89 8.31
C LEU A 316 -9.88 2.61 7.92
N ASP A 317 -9.29 1.43 8.14
CA ASP A 317 -10.01 0.16 8.00
C ASP A 317 -9.83 -0.70 9.26
N PRO A 318 -10.49 -0.33 10.38
CA PRO A 318 -10.48 -1.13 11.59
C PRO A 318 -11.22 -2.47 11.38
N ALA A 319 -12.12 -2.57 10.40
CA ALA A 319 -12.81 -3.81 10.07
C ALA A 319 -11.83 -4.89 9.56
N GLN A 320 -10.80 -4.49 8.81
CA GLN A 320 -9.69 -5.37 8.42
C GLN A 320 -8.53 -5.38 9.42
N PHE A 321 -8.18 -4.28 10.09
CA PHE A 321 -6.86 -4.15 10.75
C PHE A 321 -6.83 -3.87 12.26
N SER A 322 -7.98 -3.76 12.94
CA SER A 322 -8.04 -3.37 14.36
C SER A 322 -7.15 -4.21 15.30
N THR A 323 -7.01 -5.51 15.05
CA THR A 323 -6.20 -6.41 15.89
C THR A 323 -4.70 -6.16 15.72
N PHE A 324 -4.26 -5.85 14.50
CA PHE A 324 -2.87 -5.49 14.22
C PHE A 324 -2.54 -4.14 14.87
N ALA A 325 -3.39 -3.12 14.68
CA ALA A 325 -3.22 -1.79 15.27
C ALA A 325 -3.19 -1.85 16.82
N LEU A 326 -4.13 -2.57 17.45
CA LEU A 326 -4.14 -2.80 18.91
C LEU A 326 -2.86 -3.50 19.39
N GLY A 327 -2.32 -4.41 18.59
CA GLY A 327 -1.07 -5.12 18.87
C GLY A 327 0.14 -4.18 18.86
N LEU A 328 0.26 -3.35 17.81
CA LEU A 328 1.32 -2.34 17.71
C LEU A 328 1.27 -1.38 18.90
N HIS A 329 0.06 -0.92 19.26
CA HIS A 329 -0.12 0.04 20.34
C HIS A 329 0.29 -0.52 21.70
N ARG A 330 -0.18 -1.73 22.03
CA ARG A 330 0.19 -2.42 23.28
C ARG A 330 1.68 -2.73 23.37
N THR A 331 2.32 -3.06 22.26
CA THR A 331 3.75 -3.38 22.21
C THR A 331 4.65 -2.15 22.08
N LYS A 332 4.07 -0.96 21.83
CA LYS A 332 4.73 0.32 21.57
C LYS A 332 5.55 0.32 20.28
N LEU A 333 5.00 -0.29 19.23
CA LEU A 333 5.61 -0.35 17.89
C LEU A 333 5.04 0.69 16.91
N ASP A 334 4.01 1.46 17.30
CA ASP A 334 3.40 2.55 16.51
C ASP A 334 4.45 3.47 15.88
N SER A 335 5.46 3.87 16.65
CA SER A 335 6.55 4.74 16.21
C SER A 335 7.43 4.18 15.09
N HIS A 336 7.35 2.89 14.76
CA HIS A 336 8.03 2.30 13.60
C HIS A 336 7.19 2.38 12.30
N ILE A 337 5.92 2.77 12.40
CA ILE A 337 5.01 3.02 11.26
C ILE A 337 4.62 4.50 11.13
N ASP A 338 5.29 5.38 11.87
CA ASP A 338 5.06 6.83 11.92
C ASP A 338 6.06 7.63 11.06
N PRO A 339 5.61 8.52 10.15
CA PRO A 339 6.47 9.32 9.27
C PRO A 339 7.60 10.15 9.91
N PRO A 340 7.46 10.72 11.12
CA PRO A 340 8.58 11.40 11.80
C PRO A 340 9.75 10.49 12.17
N HIS A 341 9.54 9.17 12.14
CA HIS A 341 10.47 8.15 12.62
C HIS A 341 10.75 7.04 11.57
N ARG A 342 10.05 7.08 10.42
CA ARG A 342 10.14 6.10 9.33
C ARG A 342 10.79 6.71 8.08
N HIS A 343 11.69 5.95 7.46
CA HIS A 343 12.49 6.37 6.31
C HIS A 343 12.40 5.30 5.20
N GLY A 344 11.18 5.05 4.76
CA GLY A 344 10.79 3.88 3.98
C GLY A 344 10.58 2.66 4.88
N GLY A 345 9.92 1.65 4.32
CA GLY A 345 9.69 0.37 4.97
C GLY A 345 8.53 -0.40 4.36
N THR A 346 8.54 -1.71 4.58
CA THR A 346 7.47 -2.61 4.16
C THR A 346 6.77 -3.13 5.40
N THR A 347 5.43 -3.04 5.44
CA THR A 347 4.63 -3.56 6.55
C THR A 347 3.76 -4.69 6.02
N PHE A 348 3.99 -5.91 6.51
CA PHE A 348 3.11 -7.04 6.20
C PHE A 348 1.95 -7.02 7.19
N VAL A 349 0.72 -6.83 6.70
CA VAL A 349 -0.44 -6.54 7.56
C VAL A 349 -1.38 -7.73 7.61
N PRO A 350 -1.34 -8.57 8.67
CA PRO A 350 -2.34 -9.59 8.91
C PRO A 350 -3.69 -8.97 9.25
N THR A 351 -4.72 -9.43 8.56
CA THR A 351 -6.11 -9.03 8.82
C THR A 351 -6.65 -9.54 10.17
N ASN A 352 -7.79 -9.00 10.60
CA ASN A 352 -8.58 -9.51 11.71
C ASN A 352 -9.01 -10.99 11.51
N GLU A 353 -9.10 -11.48 10.27
CA GLU A 353 -9.25 -12.92 9.99
C GLU A 353 -7.94 -13.68 10.22
N ALA A 354 -6.81 -13.15 9.73
CA ALA A 354 -5.50 -13.75 9.94
C ALA A 354 -5.20 -14.00 11.43
N PHE A 355 -5.52 -13.05 12.31
CA PHE A 355 -5.43 -13.25 13.76
C PHE A 355 -6.44 -14.30 14.27
N ARG A 356 -7.71 -14.28 13.83
CA ARG A 356 -8.69 -15.30 14.25
C ARG A 356 -8.26 -16.73 13.89
N ARG A 357 -7.51 -16.93 12.79
CA ARG A 357 -6.91 -18.23 12.42
C ARG A 357 -5.88 -18.77 13.41
N LEU A 358 -5.27 -17.96 14.27
CA LEU A 358 -4.37 -18.43 15.33
C LEU A 358 -5.10 -19.16 16.47
N GLY A 359 -6.44 -19.13 16.50
CA GLY A 359 -7.25 -19.70 17.57
C GLY A 359 -7.41 -18.77 18.79
N PRO A 360 -8.48 -18.93 19.59
CA PRO A 360 -8.80 -18.01 20.68
C PRO A 360 -7.78 -18.06 21.82
N HIS A 361 -7.22 -19.23 22.12
CA HIS A 361 -6.23 -19.41 23.19
C HIS A 361 -4.92 -18.68 22.87
N THR A 362 -4.41 -18.82 21.63
CA THR A 362 -3.20 -18.12 21.16
C THR A 362 -3.35 -16.62 21.17
N ASN A 363 -4.49 -16.09 20.71
CA ASN A 363 -4.78 -14.66 20.79
C ASN A 363 -4.89 -14.17 22.25
N ALA A 364 -5.59 -14.91 23.12
CA ALA A 364 -5.69 -14.56 24.54
C ALA A 364 -4.31 -14.52 25.22
N PHE A 365 -3.43 -15.48 24.91
CA PHE A 365 -2.04 -15.46 25.37
C PHE A 365 -1.27 -14.24 24.83
N LEU A 366 -1.23 -14.03 23.51
CA LEU A 366 -0.48 -12.93 22.88
C LEU A 366 -0.89 -11.55 23.43
N PHE A 367 -2.18 -11.36 23.69
CA PHE A 367 -2.73 -10.11 24.25
C PHE A 367 -2.81 -10.11 25.80
N SER A 368 -2.16 -11.05 26.49
CA SER A 368 -1.96 -11.02 27.95
C SER A 368 -0.62 -10.34 28.32
N PRO A 369 -0.43 -9.88 29.57
CA PRO A 369 0.87 -9.40 30.06
C PRO A 369 2.01 -10.40 29.89
N GLN A 370 1.72 -11.70 30.00
CA GLN A 370 2.67 -12.81 29.88
C GLN A 370 3.08 -13.06 28.42
N GLY A 371 2.19 -12.80 27.45
CA GLY A 371 2.46 -12.96 26.03
C GLY A 371 2.85 -11.68 25.29
N GLU A 372 2.81 -10.52 25.94
CA GLU A 372 3.26 -9.22 25.39
C GLU A 372 4.67 -9.27 24.75
N PRO A 373 5.69 -9.98 25.31
CA PRO A 373 6.97 -10.14 24.64
C PRO A 373 6.90 -10.93 23.32
N CYS A 374 6.04 -11.96 23.28
CA CYS A 374 5.80 -12.74 22.06
C CYS A 374 5.05 -11.90 21.02
N LEU A 375 4.02 -11.15 21.43
CA LEU A 375 3.29 -10.24 20.53
C LEU A 375 4.23 -9.15 19.97
N ARG A 376 5.16 -8.62 20.76
CA ARG A 376 6.18 -7.68 20.26
C ARG A 376 7.08 -8.33 19.21
N ALA A 377 7.64 -9.51 19.48
CA ALA A 377 8.48 -10.22 18.52
C ALA A 377 7.73 -10.58 17.24
N LEU A 378 6.47 -11.03 17.36
CA LEU A 378 5.58 -11.35 16.25
C LEU A 378 5.36 -10.13 15.34
N LEU A 379 5.01 -8.99 15.91
CA LEU A 379 4.78 -7.75 15.16
C LEU A 379 6.08 -7.15 14.61
N GLN A 380 7.20 -7.30 15.31
CA GLN A 380 8.53 -6.94 14.80
C GLN A 380 8.89 -7.75 13.54
N TYR A 381 8.47 -9.01 13.44
CA TYR A 381 8.66 -9.84 12.24
C TYR A 381 7.80 -9.40 11.04
N HIS A 382 6.72 -8.65 11.28
CA HIS A 382 5.88 -8.08 10.22
C HIS A 382 6.38 -6.72 9.71
N LEU A 383 7.37 -6.12 10.38
CA LEU A 383 7.87 -4.78 10.13
C LEU A 383 9.28 -4.81 9.53
N VAL A 384 9.41 -4.40 8.27
CA VAL A 384 10.68 -4.24 7.55
C VAL A 384 11.01 -2.75 7.48
N PRO A 385 11.97 -2.23 8.27
CA PRO A 385 12.39 -0.83 8.18
C PRO A 385 13.24 -0.59 6.92
N GLU A 386 13.25 0.66 6.42
CA GLU A 386 14.20 1.18 5.42
C GLU A 386 14.26 0.47 4.05
N ARG A 387 13.45 -0.57 3.84
CA ARG A 387 13.24 -1.21 2.54
C ARG A 387 11.75 -1.15 2.19
N THR A 388 11.42 -0.43 1.13
CA THR A 388 10.03 -0.33 0.62
C THR A 388 9.91 -1.20 -0.62
N LEU A 389 9.36 -2.41 -0.46
CA LEU A 389 9.12 -3.35 -1.55
C LEU A 389 7.75 -3.08 -2.17
N TYR A 390 7.74 -2.70 -3.44
CA TYR A 390 6.59 -2.79 -4.34
C TYR A 390 6.77 -4.01 -5.25
N SER A 391 5.70 -4.51 -5.87
CA SER A 391 5.78 -5.70 -6.73
C SER A 391 6.57 -5.56 -8.04
N ASP A 392 7.01 -4.35 -8.40
CA ASP A 392 7.88 -4.09 -9.54
C ASP A 392 9.13 -3.23 -9.24
N VAL A 393 9.30 -2.75 -8.00
CA VAL A 393 10.53 -2.05 -7.57
C VAL A 393 10.76 -2.18 -6.06
N LEU A 394 12.02 -2.35 -5.67
CA LEU A 394 12.48 -2.28 -4.28
C LEU A 394 13.24 -0.97 -4.05
N TYR A 395 12.76 -0.16 -3.12
CA TYR A 395 13.51 0.99 -2.58
C TYR A 395 14.29 0.57 -1.34
N MET A 396 15.54 1.03 -1.25
CA MET A 396 16.48 0.70 -0.18
C MET A 396 17.00 1.98 0.51
N THR A 397 17.85 1.80 1.52
CA THR A 397 18.63 2.89 2.11
C THR A 397 19.43 3.66 1.05
N HIS A 398 19.81 4.90 1.40
CA HIS A 398 20.66 5.76 0.57
C HIS A 398 20.09 6.08 -0.85
N GLY A 399 18.76 6.04 -0.99
CA GLY A 399 18.08 6.38 -2.25
C GLY A 399 18.30 5.36 -3.39
N ARG A 400 18.89 4.19 -3.09
CA ARG A 400 19.04 3.10 -4.05
C ARG A 400 17.67 2.49 -4.36
N GLN A 401 17.37 2.32 -5.65
CA GLN A 401 16.18 1.64 -6.13
C GLN A 401 16.57 0.53 -7.12
N GLU A 402 15.89 -0.60 -7.04
CA GLU A 402 16.11 -1.76 -7.90
C GLU A 402 14.78 -2.22 -8.48
N ASN A 403 14.63 -2.12 -9.80
CA ASN A 403 13.45 -2.66 -10.49
C ASN A 403 13.46 -4.18 -10.39
N LEU A 404 12.32 -4.80 -10.10
CA LEU A 404 12.21 -6.26 -10.08
C LEU A 404 12.08 -6.76 -11.52
N VAL A 405 13.17 -7.31 -12.04
CA VAL A 405 13.31 -7.69 -13.46
C VAL A 405 12.92 -9.15 -13.66
N PHE A 406 11.80 -9.37 -14.37
CA PHE A 406 11.27 -10.70 -14.71
C PHE A 406 11.75 -11.22 -16.08
N GLU A 407 12.56 -10.46 -16.81
CA GLU A 407 13.13 -10.80 -18.12
C GLU A 407 14.61 -10.44 -18.11
N ASP A 408 15.50 -11.44 -18.19
CA ASP A 408 16.95 -11.23 -18.06
C ASP A 408 17.57 -10.50 -19.28
N LYS A 409 18.88 -10.23 -19.24
CA LYS A 409 19.59 -9.54 -20.34
C LYS A 409 19.68 -10.36 -21.64
N LYS A 410 19.39 -11.67 -21.62
CA LYS A 410 19.26 -12.54 -22.81
C LYS A 410 17.80 -12.67 -23.29
N GLY A 411 16.83 -12.20 -22.50
CA GLY A 411 15.39 -12.34 -22.75
C GLY A 411 14.75 -13.59 -22.13
N GLU A 412 15.46 -14.29 -21.23
CA GLU A 412 14.94 -15.44 -20.49
C GLU A 412 13.95 -14.95 -19.42
N ARG A 413 12.75 -15.54 -19.38
CA ARG A 413 11.68 -15.14 -18.45
C ARG A 413 11.85 -15.82 -17.09
N HIS A 414 12.25 -15.04 -16.10
CA HIS A 414 12.19 -15.43 -14.70
C HIS A 414 10.72 -15.41 -14.23
N SER A 415 10.21 -16.56 -13.78
CA SER A 415 8.85 -16.67 -13.25
C SER A 415 8.67 -15.93 -11.91
N SER A 416 9.75 -15.81 -11.14
CA SER A 416 9.83 -15.05 -9.89
C SER A 416 11.15 -14.30 -9.73
N VAL A 417 11.12 -13.26 -8.91
CA VAL A 417 12.27 -12.54 -8.35
C VAL A 417 12.20 -12.72 -6.83
N HIS A 418 13.31 -13.17 -6.24
CA HIS A 418 13.44 -13.42 -4.81
C HIS A 418 14.07 -12.22 -4.10
N VAL A 419 13.52 -11.82 -2.96
CA VAL A 419 13.94 -10.64 -2.19
C VAL A 419 14.01 -10.96 -0.70
N GLU A 420 15.21 -10.89 -0.13
CA GLU A 420 15.41 -10.95 1.32
C GLU A 420 15.16 -9.59 1.98
N LEU A 421 14.29 -9.56 2.99
CA LEU A 421 13.94 -8.35 3.74
C LEU A 421 14.25 -8.51 5.25
N PRO A 422 15.22 -7.76 5.82
CA PRO A 422 15.48 -7.80 7.26
C PRO A 422 14.34 -7.12 8.03
N THR A 423 13.81 -7.79 9.06
CA THR A 423 12.72 -7.26 9.89
C THR A 423 13.25 -6.55 11.13
N LEU A 424 12.37 -5.95 11.95
CA LEU A 424 12.72 -5.47 13.28
C LEU A 424 13.05 -6.63 14.25
N LEU A 425 12.62 -7.86 13.96
CA LEU A 425 13.00 -9.03 14.75
C LEU A 425 14.42 -9.46 14.34
N LYS A 426 15.40 -9.06 15.16
CA LYS A 426 16.84 -9.20 14.86
C LYS A 426 17.21 -10.62 14.42
N GLY A 427 17.93 -10.72 13.30
CA GLY A 427 18.37 -12.00 12.74
C GLY A 427 17.27 -12.83 12.09
N ARG A 428 16.02 -12.35 12.02
CA ARG A 428 14.91 -12.98 11.31
C ARG A 428 14.53 -12.12 10.10
N ALA A 429 14.88 -12.58 8.90
CA ALA A 429 14.47 -11.96 7.65
C ALA A 429 13.17 -12.59 7.11
N LEU A 430 12.57 -11.92 6.12
CA LEU A 430 11.49 -12.44 5.29
C LEU A 430 12.03 -12.73 3.89
N ALA A 431 11.94 -14.00 3.49
CA ALA A 431 12.17 -14.45 2.14
C ALA A 431 10.92 -14.13 1.29
N VAL A 432 10.98 -13.15 0.39
CA VAL A 432 9.82 -12.70 -0.39
C VAL A 432 9.98 -13.04 -1.87
N ASP A 433 9.14 -13.96 -2.36
CA ASP A 433 9.09 -14.32 -3.78
C ASP A 433 8.00 -13.49 -4.48
N VAL A 434 8.43 -12.55 -5.33
CA VAL A 434 7.53 -11.81 -6.21
C VAL A 434 7.46 -12.54 -7.54
N SER A 435 6.27 -12.86 -8.03
CA SER A 435 6.07 -13.57 -9.31
C SER A 435 5.01 -12.89 -10.16
N ARG A 436 5.20 -12.87 -11.49
CA ARG A 436 4.27 -12.24 -12.44
C ARG A 436 3.67 -13.27 -13.39
N LYS A 437 2.38 -13.56 -13.20
CA LYS A 437 1.62 -14.49 -14.06
C LYS A 437 0.93 -13.71 -15.18
N LYS A 438 1.10 -14.12 -16.44
CA LYS A 438 0.31 -13.57 -17.56
C LYS A 438 -1.13 -14.06 -17.49
N GLU A 439 -2.08 -13.16 -17.74
CA GLU A 439 -3.52 -13.44 -17.71
C GLU A 439 -4.19 -13.06 -19.03
N GLY A 440 -4.63 -14.10 -19.75
CA GLY A 440 -5.47 -13.97 -20.93
C GLY A 440 -4.94 -12.99 -21.99
N LYS A 441 -5.83 -12.12 -22.49
CA LYS A 441 -5.51 -11.09 -23.48
C LYS A 441 -5.02 -9.79 -22.81
N GLY A 442 -3.81 -9.83 -22.25
CA GLY A 442 -3.05 -8.63 -21.91
C GLY A 442 -3.05 -8.19 -20.45
N GLY A 443 -3.61 -9.00 -19.54
CA GLY A 443 -3.40 -8.82 -18.10
C GLY A 443 -2.10 -9.46 -17.62
N ALA A 444 -1.59 -8.99 -16.48
CA ALA A 444 -0.55 -9.68 -15.72
C ALA A 444 -0.85 -9.50 -14.23
N SER A 445 -1.11 -10.61 -13.52
CA SER A 445 -1.30 -10.59 -12.08
C SER A 445 0.03 -10.82 -11.36
N VAL A 446 0.30 -9.98 -10.38
CA VAL A 446 1.32 -10.24 -9.37
C VAL A 446 0.82 -11.28 -8.38
N ARG A 447 1.72 -12.17 -7.98
CA ARG A 447 1.62 -13.01 -6.80
C ARG A 447 2.89 -12.84 -5.99
N MET A 448 2.77 -12.24 -4.82
CA MET A 448 3.83 -12.22 -3.81
C MET A 448 3.59 -13.35 -2.81
N ARG A 449 4.67 -14.03 -2.43
CA ARG A 449 4.72 -15.00 -1.35
C ARG A 449 5.77 -14.61 -0.32
N VAL A 450 5.55 -15.01 0.93
CA VAL A 450 6.45 -14.75 2.05
C VAL A 450 6.84 -16.09 2.67
N ASN A 451 8.12 -16.27 2.96
CA ASN A 451 8.73 -17.52 3.44
C ASN A 451 8.39 -18.74 2.54
N GLY A 452 8.20 -18.52 1.23
CA GLY A 452 7.87 -19.54 0.23
C GLY A 452 6.41 -19.98 0.18
N PHE A 453 5.67 -19.95 1.31
CA PHE A 453 4.28 -20.43 1.39
C PHE A 453 3.23 -19.32 1.59
N GLU A 454 3.45 -18.35 2.48
CA GLU A 454 2.41 -17.40 2.87
C GLU A 454 2.01 -16.46 1.74
N ARG A 455 0.70 -16.28 1.52
CA ARG A 455 0.18 -15.51 0.39
C ARG A 455 -0.08 -14.05 0.79
N VAL A 456 0.51 -13.12 0.04
CA VAL A 456 0.00 -11.74 0.03
C VAL A 456 -1.34 -11.70 -0.72
N VAL A 457 -2.40 -11.31 -0.02
CA VAL A 457 -3.76 -11.23 -0.58
C VAL A 457 -4.09 -9.86 -1.14
N GLY A 458 -3.52 -8.80 -0.57
CA GLY A 458 -3.61 -7.42 -1.05
C GLY A 458 -2.22 -6.78 -1.17
N PRO A 459 -1.51 -7.00 -2.28
CA PRO A 459 -0.20 -6.39 -2.51
C PRO A 459 -0.33 -4.90 -2.89
N ASP A 460 0.76 -4.16 -2.67
CA ASP A 460 0.93 -2.76 -3.08
C ASP A 460 -0.18 -1.82 -2.58
N VAL A 461 -0.50 -1.91 -1.28
CA VAL A 461 -1.26 -0.85 -0.59
C VAL A 461 -0.26 0.26 -0.25
N LEU A 462 -0.24 1.30 -1.09
CA LEU A 462 0.72 2.40 -1.05
C LEU A 462 0.58 3.24 0.23
N ALA A 463 1.70 3.65 0.84
CA ALA A 463 1.75 4.58 1.97
C ALA A 463 2.69 5.76 1.71
N ARG A 464 2.52 6.87 2.43
CA ARG A 464 3.43 8.04 2.36
C ARG A 464 4.88 7.70 2.76
N ASP A 465 5.02 6.68 3.57
CA ASP A 465 6.19 6.26 4.34
C ASP A 465 6.58 4.78 4.09
N GLY A 466 5.97 4.13 3.10
CA GLY A 466 6.25 2.74 2.78
C GLY A 466 5.21 2.07 1.88
N THR A 467 5.12 0.75 2.00
CA THR A 467 4.11 -0.11 1.36
C THR A 467 3.56 -1.09 2.37
N LEU A 468 2.24 -1.31 2.34
CA LEU A 468 1.55 -2.35 3.08
C LEU A 468 1.27 -3.53 2.13
N HIS A 469 1.51 -4.76 2.61
CA HIS A 469 1.14 -6.00 1.93
C HIS A 469 0.20 -6.79 2.83
N VAL A 470 -1.07 -6.86 2.47
CA VAL A 470 -2.13 -7.46 3.30
C VAL A 470 -2.08 -8.98 3.24
N LEU A 471 -2.24 -9.65 4.39
CA LEU A 471 -2.19 -11.10 4.57
C LEU A 471 -3.50 -11.68 5.12
N ASP A 472 -3.85 -12.89 4.71
CA ASP A 472 -4.94 -13.70 5.27
C ASP A 472 -4.50 -14.67 6.39
N ARG A 473 -3.21 -14.66 6.73
CA ARG A 473 -2.52 -15.40 7.79
C ARG A 473 -1.47 -14.51 8.47
N VAL A 474 -1.07 -14.85 9.70
CA VAL A 474 -0.06 -14.13 10.48
C VAL A 474 1.32 -14.74 10.19
N LEU A 475 2.32 -13.93 9.85
CA LEU A 475 3.69 -14.39 9.66
C LEU A 475 4.29 -14.83 11.00
N ILE A 476 4.82 -16.04 11.02
CA ILE A 476 5.57 -16.60 12.14
C ILE A 476 6.93 -17.02 11.57
N PRO A 477 8.07 -16.70 12.24
CA PRO A 477 9.38 -17.08 11.73
C PRO A 477 9.45 -18.58 11.44
N PRO A 478 10.10 -19.03 10.35
CA PRO A 478 10.26 -20.46 10.08
C PRO A 478 10.97 -21.15 11.25
N LYS A 479 10.67 -22.44 11.48
CA LYS A 479 11.48 -23.28 12.39
C LYS A 479 12.95 -23.19 11.96
N ASN A 480 13.88 -23.35 12.90
CA ASN A 480 15.33 -23.39 12.62
C ASN A 480 15.71 -24.76 12.00
N VAL A 481 15.14 -25.12 10.84
CA VAL A 481 15.20 -26.49 10.35
C VAL A 481 16.51 -26.81 9.65
N LYS A 482 17.31 -27.69 10.26
CA LYS A 482 18.21 -28.57 9.52
C LYS A 482 17.41 -29.74 8.95
N GLY A 483 16.80 -29.55 7.78
CA GLY A 483 16.34 -30.65 6.92
C GLY A 483 15.10 -31.43 7.36
N ALA A 484 13.97 -30.75 7.61
CA ALA A 484 12.64 -31.36 7.69
C ALA A 484 11.62 -30.49 6.95
N GLU A 485 10.67 -31.13 6.27
CA GLU A 485 9.57 -30.45 5.59
C GLU A 485 8.48 -30.10 6.64
N GLU A 486 7.95 -28.87 6.64
CA GLU A 486 6.80 -28.54 7.50
C GLU A 486 5.56 -29.28 6.97
N ALA A 487 5.13 -30.33 7.68
CA ALA A 487 3.96 -31.11 7.33
C ALA A 487 2.67 -30.28 7.47
N GLU A 488 1.86 -30.20 6.40
CA GLU A 488 0.56 -29.53 6.44
C GLU A 488 -0.43 -30.27 7.36
N GLY A 489 -0.57 -29.82 8.62
CA GLY A 489 -1.68 -30.28 9.46
C GLY A 489 -1.57 -30.08 10.98
N GLU A 490 -0.38 -29.91 11.54
CA GLU A 490 -0.23 -29.77 13.00
C GLU A 490 -0.64 -28.37 13.50
N GLU A 491 -1.35 -28.32 14.62
CA GLU A 491 -1.77 -27.07 15.26
C GLU A 491 -0.61 -26.47 16.06
N LEU A 492 -0.22 -25.24 15.72
CA LEU A 492 0.93 -24.56 16.32
C LEU A 492 0.76 -24.39 17.84
N THR A 493 1.58 -25.10 18.61
CA THR A 493 1.55 -25.02 20.07
C THR A 493 2.07 -23.69 20.59
N LEU A 494 1.62 -23.27 21.78
CA LEU A 494 2.17 -22.09 22.45
C LEU A 494 3.66 -22.22 22.80
N GLY A 495 4.18 -23.45 22.97
CA GLY A 495 5.60 -23.71 23.18
C GLY A 495 6.40 -23.38 21.93
N GLU A 496 6.01 -23.95 20.80
CA GLU A 496 6.66 -23.70 19.51
C GLU A 496 6.53 -22.23 19.07
N LEU A 497 5.38 -21.58 19.29
CA LEU A 497 5.21 -20.16 19.02
C LEU A 497 6.19 -19.29 19.83
N LYS A 498 6.40 -19.60 21.12
CA LYS A 498 7.40 -18.93 21.96
C LYS A 498 8.81 -19.18 21.44
N GLU A 499 9.13 -20.40 21.03
CA GLU A 499 10.45 -20.76 20.49
C GLU A 499 10.75 -20.04 19.17
N ARG A 500 9.81 -20.05 18.21
CA ARG A 500 9.98 -19.40 16.89
C ARG A 500 10.13 -17.88 17.00
N LEU A 501 9.56 -17.25 18.04
CA LEU A 501 9.58 -15.81 18.26
C LEU A 501 10.71 -15.31 19.19
N LEU A 502 10.99 -16.04 20.27
CA LEU A 502 11.93 -15.63 21.32
C LEU A 502 13.20 -16.51 21.38
N GLY A 503 13.17 -17.68 20.73
CA GLY A 503 14.34 -18.53 20.53
C GLY A 503 15.38 -17.80 19.67
N GLY A 504 16.51 -17.51 20.28
CA GLY A 504 17.58 -16.74 19.67
C GLY A 504 18.13 -17.39 18.40
N VAL A 505 18.72 -16.57 17.54
CA VAL A 505 19.58 -17.09 16.47
C VAL A 505 20.83 -17.68 17.12
N PRO A 506 21.17 -18.97 16.90
CA PRO A 506 22.40 -19.56 17.42
C PRO A 506 23.60 -19.02 16.63
N GLY A 507 24.07 -17.83 16.99
CA GLY A 507 24.94 -17.04 16.12
C GLY A 507 25.62 -15.82 16.77
N ASP A 508 25.69 -15.75 18.10
CA ASP A 508 26.74 -14.95 18.76
C ASP A 508 27.08 -15.56 20.13
N GLY A 509 28.37 -15.75 20.40
CA GLY A 509 28.83 -16.50 21.57
C GLY A 509 28.85 -15.62 22.82
N MET A 510 27.90 -15.81 23.74
CA MET A 510 28.05 -15.29 25.11
C MET A 510 29.21 -16.02 25.80
N GLY A 511 30.38 -15.38 25.81
CA GLY A 511 31.50 -15.81 26.64
C GLY A 511 31.11 -15.77 28.12
N HIS A 512 31.29 -16.89 28.82
CA HIS A 512 31.15 -16.93 30.28
C HIS A 512 32.30 -16.14 30.94
N GLY A 513 31.97 -15.28 31.89
CA GLY A 513 32.92 -14.50 32.70
C GLY A 513 32.68 -12.98 32.60
N GLU A 514 32.68 -12.20 33.69
CA GLU A 514 32.89 -12.54 35.10
C GLU A 514 32.02 -11.67 36.02
N LEU A 515 31.55 -12.30 37.11
CA LEU A 515 31.13 -11.76 38.42
C LEU A 515 30.37 -10.41 38.48
#